data_AF-A0A0S8CSI4-F1
#
_entry.id   AF-A0A0S8CSI4-F1
#
_cell.length_a   1.000
_cell.length_b   1.000
_cell.length_c   1.000
_cell.angle_alpha   90.00
_cell.angle_beta   90.00
_cell.angle_gamma   90.00
#
_symmetry.space_group_name_H-M   'P 1'
#
loop_
_entity.id
_entity.type
_entity.pdbx_description
1 polymer ?
#
loop_
_entity_poly.entity_id
_entity_poly.type
_entity_poly.pdbx_seq_one_letter_code
_entity_poly.pdbx_strand_id
1 'polypeptide(L)'
;MKNLCKLSCRLALAAFCLLLIFCFTTTIAVHPAPAAASEADTMAKTIDKELRDAERLMFNGKKEEADEKLEAAGAMITDLKAMDPGNTKLKSLESKYNRTRQTLDKRLGKTTKTSSERPLPPKPQTQAPSSASPAAPQTEAGSEQGTKLPGGVKKRLKDIEGTLNQVERQLSSNRIKNARYELDKVPGYFEEIDRMYGGQFSTDNPDYQAVQQRYAEVQAKVEAGAEAEAQAQADAAKAEEANKAMAKEWIDRFGHYISASYLPPGHKPDKELIFPGTADPEKIPQMQKIYEEAKAVYAEYEKAGLASSDIPWDLEQAAKDLKYALESYESSYQSAMDGYARDAESSVDQALDFLARTDWETDPEALPPMISKDRMERIDGLIKNLDTVLAPDDPKLAALKAKQAKIVQQDQEHRKIWQERVRVRPEIYKGSDLADIQAKAESIVKKEKPGAAILRISVYKDEWKEESVIESTDTTNTALRHRVTRMINAQVATKQNNEVMLNTLHIAKDKQSDGGWSKLYGHIMHSDKMLEANVNR
;
A
#
# COMPACT_ATOMS: atom_id res chain seq x y z
N MET A 1 -27.42 -9.99 55.00
CA MET A 1 -27.16 -8.59 55.43
C MET A 1 -25.68 -8.15 55.48
N LYS A 2 -24.67 -9.03 55.36
CA LYS A 2 -23.24 -8.61 55.32
C LYS A 2 -22.65 -8.35 53.92
N ASN A 3 -23.38 -8.64 52.85
CA ASN A 3 -22.91 -8.44 51.46
C ASN A 3 -23.45 -7.18 50.77
N LEU A 4 -24.41 -6.47 51.38
CA LEU A 4 -24.93 -5.20 50.87
C LEU A 4 -24.07 -3.98 51.28
N CYS A 5 -23.25 -4.11 52.33
CA CYS A 5 -22.43 -3.02 52.85
C CYS A 5 -21.10 -2.82 52.07
N LYS A 6 -20.63 -3.85 51.35
CA LYS A 6 -19.38 -3.77 50.55
C LYS A 6 -19.58 -3.14 49.16
N LEU A 7 -20.81 -3.11 48.65
CA LEU A 7 -21.12 -2.52 47.34
C LEU A 7 -21.28 -0.99 47.41
N SER A 8 -21.83 -0.49 48.53
CA SER A 8 -22.02 0.95 48.76
C SER A 8 -20.71 1.71 49.04
N CYS A 9 -19.66 1.03 49.53
CA CYS A 9 -18.38 1.66 49.84
C CYS A 9 -17.45 1.79 48.61
N ARG A 10 -17.68 0.99 47.54
CA ARG A 10 -16.89 1.05 46.30
C ARG A 10 -17.43 2.04 45.26
N LEU A 11 -18.73 2.36 45.29
CA LEU A 11 -19.30 3.42 44.44
C LEU A 11 -19.01 4.84 44.98
N ALA A 12 -18.83 5.02 46.29
CA ALA A 12 -18.53 6.32 46.88
C ALA A 12 -17.08 6.80 46.64
N LEU A 13 -16.14 5.88 46.38
CA LEU A 13 -14.73 6.21 46.13
C LEU A 13 -14.44 6.55 44.65
N ALA A 14 -15.26 6.06 43.72
CA ALA A 14 -15.11 6.35 42.28
C ALA A 14 -15.72 7.71 41.88
N ALA A 15 -16.70 8.22 42.62
CA ALA A 15 -17.31 9.52 42.37
C ALA A 15 -16.48 10.71 42.92
N PHE A 16 -15.53 10.47 43.83
CA PHE A 16 -14.70 11.51 44.43
C PHE A 16 -13.38 11.78 43.66
N CYS A 17 -12.93 10.83 42.82
CA CYS A 17 -11.75 11.01 41.95
C CYS A 17 -12.06 11.64 40.59
N LEU A 18 -13.33 11.66 40.16
CA LEU A 18 -13.76 12.28 38.88
C LEU A 18 -14.16 13.76 39.00
N LEU A 19 -14.18 14.30 40.22
CA LEU A 19 -14.53 15.70 40.52
C LEU A 19 -13.34 16.57 40.98
N LEU A 20 -12.14 15.99 41.04
CA LEU A 20 -10.86 16.66 41.40
C LEU A 20 -9.89 16.84 40.22
N ILE A 21 -10.36 16.65 38.97
CA ILE A 21 -9.63 16.99 37.73
C ILE A 21 -10.47 17.99 36.90
N PHE A 22 -11.04 19.00 37.56
CA PHE A 22 -11.78 20.08 36.88
C PHE A 22 -11.47 21.49 37.41
N CYS A 23 -10.42 21.67 38.21
CA CYS A 23 -10.00 22.99 38.65
C CYS A 23 -8.48 23.04 38.75
N PHE A 24 -7.78 23.30 37.65
CA PHE A 24 -6.58 24.15 37.66
C PHE A 24 -6.21 24.54 36.22
N THR A 25 -5.89 25.83 36.07
CA THR A 25 -5.25 26.53 34.94
C THR A 25 -6.07 26.87 33.68
N THR A 26 -6.81 27.96 33.80
CA THR A 26 -6.82 29.02 32.78
C THR A 26 -5.49 29.78 32.79
N THR A 27 -4.71 29.63 31.72
CA THR A 27 -3.74 30.64 31.27
C THR A 27 -3.80 30.67 29.75
N ILE A 28 -4.61 31.60 29.22
CA ILE A 28 -4.64 31.94 27.80
C ILE A 28 -3.34 32.70 27.51
N ALA A 29 -2.35 32.01 26.95
CA ALA A 29 -1.26 32.65 26.26
C ALA A 29 -1.79 33.15 24.91
N VAL A 30 -2.02 34.46 24.78
CA VAL A 30 -2.17 35.10 23.48
C VAL A 30 -0.77 35.06 22.84
N HIS A 31 -0.56 34.14 21.90
CA HIS A 31 0.54 34.21 20.94
C HIS A 31 -0.03 34.61 19.59
N PRO A 32 0.63 35.51 18.84
CA PRO A 32 0.21 35.88 17.50
C PRO A 32 0.32 34.64 16.61
N ALA A 33 -0.81 34.21 16.05
CA ALA A 33 -0.82 33.18 15.03
C ALA A 33 0.04 33.65 13.84
N PRO A 34 0.92 32.79 13.28
CA PRO A 34 1.49 33.04 11.98
C PRO A 34 0.33 33.12 10.99
N ALA A 35 0.31 34.14 10.14
CA ALA A 35 -0.73 34.36 9.14
C ALA A 35 -0.92 33.09 8.29
N ALA A 36 -1.95 32.30 8.61
CA ALA A 36 -2.44 31.27 7.72
C ALA A 36 -2.82 31.96 6.41
N ALA A 37 -2.20 31.55 5.31
CA ALA A 37 -2.59 32.03 3.99
C ALA A 37 -4.10 31.80 3.83
N SER A 38 -4.83 32.83 3.43
CA SER A 38 -6.27 32.71 3.24
C SER A 38 -6.55 31.55 2.27
N GLU A 39 -7.67 30.86 2.46
CA GLU A 39 -8.13 29.80 1.54
C GLU A 39 -8.13 30.31 0.08
N ALA A 40 -8.49 31.59 -0.11
CA ALA A 40 -8.41 32.31 -1.39
C ALA A 40 -6.97 32.42 -1.95
N ASP A 41 -5.96 32.68 -1.12
CA ASP A 41 -4.55 32.72 -1.57
C ASP A 41 -4.01 31.35 -1.97
N THR A 42 -4.47 30.30 -1.29
CA THR A 42 -4.12 28.91 -1.64
C THR A 42 -4.78 28.52 -2.96
N MET A 43 -6.06 28.84 -3.14
CA MET A 43 -6.79 28.65 -4.40
C MET A 43 -6.14 29.43 -5.55
N ALA A 44 -5.73 30.68 -5.33
CA ALA A 44 -5.02 31.49 -6.32
C ALA A 44 -3.68 30.88 -6.77
N LYS A 45 -2.94 30.22 -5.85
CA LYS A 45 -1.70 29.48 -6.21
C LYS A 45 -2.00 28.24 -7.04
N THR A 46 -3.06 27.49 -6.68
CA THR A 46 -3.49 26.31 -7.45
C THR A 46 -3.93 26.69 -8.86
N ILE A 47 -4.69 27.76 -9.02
CA ILE A 47 -5.07 28.29 -10.35
C ILE A 47 -3.83 28.62 -11.18
N ASP A 48 -2.84 29.33 -10.63
CA ASP A 48 -1.62 29.65 -11.42
C ASP A 48 -0.84 28.39 -11.82
N LYS A 49 -0.81 27.35 -10.98
CA LYS A 49 -0.20 26.06 -11.29
C LYS A 49 -0.92 25.37 -12.46
N GLU A 50 -2.25 25.22 -12.37
CA GLU A 50 -3.06 24.60 -13.42
C GLU A 50 -2.92 25.35 -14.76
N LEU A 51 -2.86 26.68 -14.74
CA LEU A 51 -2.62 27.49 -15.93
C LEU A 51 -1.23 27.26 -16.55
N ARG A 52 -0.17 27.06 -15.75
CA ARG A 52 1.18 26.75 -16.25
C ARG A 52 1.25 25.33 -16.82
N ASP A 53 0.58 24.38 -16.17
CA ASP A 53 0.52 23.00 -16.64
C ASP A 53 -0.25 22.91 -17.97
N ALA A 54 -1.36 23.63 -18.10
CA ALA A 54 -2.08 23.77 -19.37
C ALA A 54 -1.20 24.36 -20.49
N GLU A 55 -0.43 25.42 -20.21
CA GLU A 55 0.51 26.00 -21.18
C GLU A 55 1.56 24.97 -21.61
N ARG A 56 2.17 24.25 -20.66
CA ARG A 56 3.17 23.21 -20.94
C ARG A 56 2.60 22.08 -21.81
N LEU A 57 1.41 21.58 -21.49
CA LEU A 57 0.73 20.54 -22.26
C LEU A 57 0.40 21.00 -23.68
N MET A 58 -0.05 22.25 -23.82
CA MET A 58 -0.32 22.88 -25.12
C MET A 58 0.95 23.01 -25.99
N PHE A 59 2.11 23.28 -25.39
CA PHE A 59 3.40 23.29 -26.11
C PHE A 59 3.90 21.90 -26.48
N ASN A 60 3.57 20.89 -25.68
CA ASN A 60 3.93 19.49 -25.94
C ASN A 60 2.96 18.76 -26.89
N GLY A 61 1.99 19.47 -27.48
CA GLY A 61 1.04 18.91 -28.45
C GLY A 61 -0.10 18.10 -27.83
N LYS A 62 -0.19 17.99 -26.51
CA LYS A 62 -1.26 17.32 -25.74
C LYS A 62 -2.43 18.29 -25.53
N LYS A 63 -3.16 18.59 -26.61
CA LYS A 63 -4.15 19.68 -26.62
C LYS A 63 -5.40 19.37 -25.82
N GLU A 64 -5.80 18.10 -25.77
CA GLU A 64 -6.95 17.60 -25.02
C GLU A 64 -6.69 17.68 -23.50
N GLU A 65 -5.52 17.20 -23.05
CA GLU A 65 -5.08 17.32 -21.65
C GLU A 65 -4.93 18.80 -21.23
N ALA A 66 -4.50 19.67 -22.14
CA ALA A 66 -4.45 21.12 -21.89
C ALA A 66 -5.85 21.74 -21.75
N ASP A 67 -6.85 21.23 -22.46
CA ASP A 67 -8.24 21.72 -22.41
C ASP A 67 -8.86 21.40 -21.05
N GLU A 68 -8.68 20.18 -20.54
CA GLU A 68 -9.15 19.75 -19.22
C GLU A 68 -8.55 20.61 -18.09
N LYS A 69 -7.26 20.92 -18.20
CA LYS A 69 -6.56 21.77 -17.24
C LYS A 69 -7.06 23.22 -17.25
N LEU A 70 -7.43 23.74 -18.43
CA LEU A 70 -8.07 25.05 -18.52
C LEU A 70 -9.48 25.04 -17.95
N GLU A 71 -10.32 24.03 -18.22
CA GLU A 71 -11.66 23.93 -17.62
C GLU A 71 -11.60 23.94 -16.09
N ALA A 72 -10.68 23.16 -15.50
CA ALA A 72 -10.45 23.13 -14.06
C ALA A 72 -10.03 24.51 -13.52
N ALA A 73 -9.09 25.18 -14.19
CA ALA A 73 -8.67 26.53 -13.80
C ALA A 73 -9.81 27.56 -13.92
N GLY A 74 -10.67 27.45 -14.94
CA GLY A 74 -11.83 28.33 -15.14
C GLY A 74 -12.88 28.17 -14.05
N ALA A 75 -13.16 26.94 -13.62
CA ALA A 75 -14.03 26.67 -12.47
C ALA A 75 -13.47 27.29 -11.19
N MET A 76 -12.19 27.05 -10.89
CA MET A 76 -11.53 27.62 -9.71
C MET A 76 -11.46 29.16 -9.72
N ILE A 77 -11.32 29.79 -10.89
CA ILE A 77 -11.39 31.26 -11.01
C ILE A 77 -12.79 31.78 -10.66
N THR A 78 -13.84 31.04 -11.04
CA THR A 78 -15.22 31.37 -10.69
C THR A 78 -15.44 31.27 -9.18
N ASP A 79 -14.93 30.20 -8.56
CA ASP A 79 -15.00 29.99 -7.12
C ASP A 79 -14.19 31.03 -6.35
N LEU A 80 -12.97 31.36 -6.80
CA LEU A 80 -12.14 32.42 -6.22
C LEU A 80 -12.83 33.78 -6.29
N LYS A 81 -13.53 34.07 -7.39
CA LYS A 81 -14.28 35.31 -7.56
C LYS A 81 -15.51 35.39 -6.66
N ALA A 82 -16.15 34.26 -6.38
CA ALA A 82 -17.27 34.19 -5.44
C ALA A 82 -16.80 34.30 -3.98
N MET A 83 -15.63 33.73 -3.67
CA MET A 83 -15.05 33.69 -2.33
C MET A 83 -14.36 35.01 -1.93
N ASP A 84 -13.56 35.59 -2.83
CA ASP A 84 -12.84 36.85 -2.61
C ASP A 84 -12.74 37.68 -3.91
N PRO A 85 -13.77 38.50 -4.20
CA PRO A 85 -13.76 39.41 -5.34
C PRO A 85 -12.61 40.44 -5.32
N GLY A 86 -12.01 40.68 -4.14
CA GLY A 86 -10.93 41.64 -3.92
C GLY A 86 -9.53 41.05 -4.07
N ASN A 87 -9.40 39.75 -4.37
CA ASN A 87 -8.11 39.08 -4.40
C ASN A 87 -7.15 39.76 -5.39
N THR A 88 -5.96 40.13 -4.90
CA THR A 88 -4.97 40.88 -5.70
C THR A 88 -4.52 40.17 -6.99
N LYS A 89 -4.67 38.84 -7.06
CA LYS A 89 -4.26 38.02 -8.20
C LYS A 89 -5.39 37.72 -9.17
N LEU A 90 -6.65 37.89 -8.78
CA LEU A 90 -7.82 37.44 -9.56
C LEU A 90 -7.82 37.99 -11.00
N LYS A 91 -7.63 39.31 -11.18
CA LYS A 91 -7.58 39.93 -12.52
C LYS A 91 -6.45 39.39 -13.39
N SER A 92 -5.29 39.09 -12.78
CA SER A 92 -4.15 38.54 -13.50
C SER A 92 -4.41 37.09 -13.93
N LEU A 93 -5.05 36.29 -13.07
CA LEU A 93 -5.41 34.91 -13.36
C LEU A 93 -6.50 34.83 -14.44
N GLU A 94 -7.54 35.66 -14.36
CA GLU A 94 -8.57 35.80 -15.41
C GLU A 94 -7.93 36.17 -16.77
N SER A 95 -7.00 37.12 -16.78
CA SER A 95 -6.32 37.55 -18.01
C SER A 95 -5.46 36.44 -18.61
N LYS A 96 -4.73 35.70 -17.77
CA LYS A 96 -3.89 34.57 -18.19
C LYS A 96 -4.73 33.42 -18.72
N TYR A 97 -5.79 33.03 -18.00
CA TYR A 97 -6.78 32.05 -18.44
C TYR A 97 -7.34 32.37 -19.82
N ASN A 98 -7.86 33.59 -20.02
CA ASN A 98 -8.44 34.02 -21.29
C ASN A 98 -7.45 33.95 -22.45
N ARG A 99 -6.19 34.36 -22.22
CA ARG A 99 -5.13 34.31 -23.24
C ARG A 99 -4.75 32.87 -23.61
N THR A 100 -4.60 32.00 -22.61
CA THR A 100 -4.22 30.60 -22.82
C THR A 100 -5.36 29.85 -23.51
N ARG A 101 -6.61 30.09 -23.11
CA ARG A 101 -7.79 29.51 -23.75
C ARG A 101 -7.95 29.96 -25.20
N GLN A 102 -7.82 31.25 -25.48
CA GLN A 102 -7.85 31.76 -26.85
C GLN A 102 -6.75 31.15 -27.73
N THR A 103 -5.57 30.89 -27.16
CA THR A 103 -4.46 30.26 -27.87
C THR A 103 -4.73 28.78 -28.17
N LEU A 104 -5.31 28.06 -27.20
CA LEU A 104 -5.68 26.66 -27.35
C LEU A 104 -6.81 26.48 -28.38
N ASP A 105 -7.85 27.32 -28.33
CA ASP A 105 -8.97 27.29 -29.27
C ASP A 105 -8.52 27.51 -30.72
N LYS A 106 -7.59 28.46 -30.94
CA LYS A 106 -6.94 28.67 -32.25
C LYS A 106 -6.14 27.45 -32.72
N ARG A 107 -5.51 26.71 -31.81
CA ARG A 107 -4.72 25.50 -32.10
C ARG A 107 -5.56 24.24 -32.28
N LEU A 108 -6.78 24.22 -31.74
CA LEU A 108 -7.77 23.15 -31.89
C LEU A 108 -8.71 23.37 -33.10
N GLY A 109 -8.56 24.49 -33.82
CA GLY A 109 -9.40 24.78 -34.99
C GLY A 109 -10.84 25.19 -34.64
N LYS A 110 -11.14 25.48 -33.37
CA LYS A 110 -12.45 25.97 -32.91
C LYS A 110 -12.51 27.47 -33.17
N THR A 111 -13.02 27.87 -34.34
CA THR A 111 -13.29 29.28 -34.64
C THR A 111 -14.61 29.73 -34.03
N THR A 112 -14.55 30.53 -32.97
CA THR A 112 -15.66 31.40 -32.57
C THR A 112 -15.34 32.84 -32.95
N LYS A 113 -16.10 33.35 -33.93
CA LYS A 113 -16.13 34.77 -34.29
C LYS A 113 -16.61 35.59 -33.09
N THR A 114 -15.81 36.53 -32.62
CA THR A 114 -16.25 37.89 -32.23
C THR A 114 -15.02 38.78 -32.21
N SER A 115 -14.87 39.53 -33.30
CA SER A 115 -13.94 40.66 -33.41
C SER A 115 -14.65 41.88 -32.84
N SER A 116 -14.11 42.49 -31.80
CA SER A 116 -14.41 43.89 -31.46
C SER A 116 -13.13 44.70 -31.58
N GLU A 117 -13.00 45.25 -32.79
CA GLU A 117 -12.39 46.49 -33.21
C GLU A 117 -11.98 47.50 -32.11
N ARG A 118 -10.70 47.90 -32.12
CA ARG A 118 -10.23 49.26 -31.82
C ARG A 118 -8.87 49.55 -32.48
N PRO A 119 -8.55 50.83 -32.74
CA PRO A 119 -7.92 51.27 -33.97
C PRO A 119 -6.39 51.35 -33.85
N LEU A 120 -5.73 51.18 -35.01
CA LEU A 120 -4.30 51.42 -35.20
C LEU A 120 -3.97 52.92 -35.12
N PRO A 121 -2.95 53.34 -34.35
CA PRO A 121 -2.31 54.64 -34.53
C PRO A 121 -1.39 54.61 -35.78
N PRO A 122 -1.18 55.76 -36.46
CA PRO A 122 -0.56 55.81 -37.76
C PRO A 122 0.96 55.63 -37.71
N LYS A 123 1.50 55.01 -38.77
CA LYS A 123 2.92 54.97 -39.13
C LYS A 123 3.48 56.40 -39.32
N PRO A 124 4.68 56.71 -38.81
CA PRO A 124 5.51 57.76 -39.37
C PRO A 124 6.24 57.23 -40.62
N GLN A 125 6.13 57.99 -41.71
CA GLN A 125 6.88 57.79 -42.94
C GLN A 125 8.34 58.22 -42.78
N THR A 126 9.21 57.46 -43.42
CA THR A 126 10.60 57.79 -43.73
C THR A 126 10.66 58.99 -44.68
N GLN A 127 11.47 59.99 -44.35
CA GLN A 127 12.03 60.94 -45.31
C GLN A 127 13.48 61.26 -44.94
N ALA A 128 14.34 61.20 -45.94
CA ALA A 128 15.65 61.83 -46.04
C ALA A 128 15.89 62.08 -47.55
N PRO A 129 16.85 62.93 -47.99
CA PRO A 129 17.54 64.04 -47.34
C PRO A 129 17.44 65.34 -48.20
N SER A 130 17.88 66.51 -47.69
CA SER A 130 18.59 67.50 -48.54
C SER A 130 19.26 68.60 -47.72
N SER A 131 20.38 69.06 -48.27
CA SER A 131 21.38 70.04 -47.86
C SER A 131 20.90 71.48 -47.62
N ALA A 132 21.52 72.19 -46.68
CA ALA A 132 22.34 73.41 -46.93
C ALA A 132 22.71 74.14 -45.61
N SER A 133 24.01 74.45 -45.47
CA SER A 133 24.58 75.51 -44.62
C SER A 133 24.29 76.90 -45.27
N PRO A 134 24.47 78.09 -44.64
CA PRO A 134 25.61 78.43 -43.77
C PRO A 134 25.37 79.45 -42.61
N ALA A 135 26.47 79.68 -41.88
CA ALA A 135 26.91 80.93 -41.24
C ALA A 135 26.80 81.06 -39.71
N ALA A 136 27.98 81.05 -39.08
CA ALA A 136 28.28 81.65 -37.78
C ALA A 136 28.22 83.20 -37.86
N PRO A 137 28.27 83.93 -36.72
CA PRO A 137 29.58 84.26 -36.14
C PRO A 137 29.68 84.11 -34.61
N GLN A 138 30.94 84.02 -34.18
CA GLN A 138 31.50 83.93 -32.83
C GLN A 138 31.28 85.21 -32.01
N THR A 139 31.25 85.08 -30.66
CA THR A 139 32.18 85.82 -29.78
C THR A 139 32.37 85.13 -28.43
N GLU A 140 33.64 85.08 -28.01
CA GLU A 140 34.15 84.66 -26.70
C GLU A 140 33.87 85.70 -25.60
N ALA A 141 33.87 85.23 -24.34
CA ALA A 141 34.77 85.68 -23.26
C ALA A 141 34.09 85.63 -21.88
N GLY A 142 34.86 85.22 -20.86
CA GLY A 142 34.67 85.74 -19.50
C GLY A 142 34.44 84.73 -18.40
N SER A 143 35.54 84.28 -17.81
CA SER A 143 35.71 83.58 -16.55
C SER A 143 35.05 84.25 -15.34
N GLU A 144 34.26 83.49 -14.57
CA GLU A 144 34.13 83.63 -13.11
C GLU A 144 34.17 82.21 -12.49
N GLN A 145 35.36 81.83 -12.03
CA GLN A 145 35.62 80.59 -11.30
C GLN A 145 35.25 80.74 -9.83
N GLY A 146 34.69 79.68 -9.26
CA GLY A 146 34.81 79.42 -7.82
C GLY A 146 33.75 78.47 -7.27
N THR A 147 32.48 78.64 -7.63
CA THR A 147 31.39 77.93 -6.94
C THR A 147 30.33 77.33 -7.85
N LYS A 148 30.31 77.67 -9.14
CA LYS A 148 29.22 77.27 -10.05
C LYS A 148 29.70 76.17 -11.01
N LEU A 149 29.20 74.94 -10.80
CA LEU A 149 29.45 73.82 -11.70
C LEU A 149 28.96 74.13 -13.14
N PRO A 150 29.72 73.75 -14.18
CA PRO A 150 29.27 73.82 -15.57
C PRO A 150 27.94 73.08 -15.76
N GLY A 151 27.05 73.62 -16.61
CA GLY A 151 25.73 73.04 -16.82
C GLY A 151 25.75 71.58 -17.29
N GLY A 152 26.77 71.18 -18.06
CA GLY A 152 27.01 69.80 -18.46
C GLY A 152 27.35 68.87 -17.29
N VAL A 153 28.19 69.34 -16.35
CA VAL A 153 28.53 68.61 -15.12
C VAL A 153 27.29 68.44 -14.24
N LYS A 154 26.48 69.50 -14.05
CA LYS A 154 25.22 69.41 -13.29
C LYS A 154 24.24 68.39 -13.87
N LYS A 155 24.14 68.32 -15.21
CA LYS A 155 23.29 67.34 -15.89
C LYS A 155 23.79 65.91 -15.63
N ARG A 156 25.10 65.67 -15.77
CA ARG A 156 25.70 64.34 -15.55
C ARG A 156 25.64 63.90 -14.09
N LEU A 157 25.84 64.80 -13.13
CA LEU A 157 25.61 64.51 -11.71
C LEU A 157 24.16 64.10 -11.43
N LYS A 158 23.19 64.77 -12.07
CA LYS A 158 21.77 64.38 -11.98
C LYS A 158 21.49 63.01 -12.62
N ASP A 159 22.15 62.68 -13.74
CA ASP A 159 22.05 61.36 -14.38
C ASP A 159 22.63 60.26 -13.45
N ILE A 160 23.74 60.54 -12.76
CA ILE A 160 24.33 59.65 -11.75
C ILE A 160 23.35 59.46 -10.59
N GLU A 161 22.80 60.53 -10.01
CA GLU A 161 21.80 60.43 -8.94
C GLU A 161 20.57 59.63 -9.36
N GLY A 162 20.10 59.81 -10.60
CA GLY A 162 19.01 59.02 -11.17
C GLY A 162 19.33 57.53 -11.21
N THR A 163 20.56 57.17 -11.61
CA THR A 163 21.07 55.80 -11.63
C THR A 163 21.21 55.24 -10.21
N LEU A 164 21.77 56.00 -9.25
CA LEU A 164 21.91 55.58 -7.85
C LEU A 164 20.55 55.33 -7.19
N ASN A 165 19.56 56.21 -7.43
CA ASN A 165 18.17 55.98 -7.00
C ASN A 165 17.58 54.69 -7.61
N GLN A 166 17.95 54.35 -8.84
CA GLN A 166 17.52 53.12 -9.48
C GLN A 166 18.18 51.90 -8.83
N VAL A 167 19.48 51.95 -8.51
CA VAL A 167 20.20 50.91 -7.78
C VAL A 167 19.54 50.65 -6.43
N GLU A 168 19.26 51.70 -5.65
CA GLU A 168 18.61 51.57 -4.34
C GLU A 168 17.19 50.96 -4.45
N ARG A 169 16.43 51.29 -5.50
CA ARG A 169 15.13 50.64 -5.79
C ARG A 169 15.26 49.16 -6.16
N GLN A 170 16.33 48.76 -6.84
CA GLN A 170 16.59 47.34 -7.11
C GLN A 170 16.99 46.61 -5.83
N LEU A 171 17.81 47.22 -4.97
CA LEU A 171 18.18 46.67 -3.67
C LEU A 171 16.97 46.48 -2.76
N SER A 172 16.09 47.48 -2.65
CA SER A 172 14.86 47.36 -1.86
C SER A 172 13.89 46.28 -2.37
N SER A 173 14.05 45.88 -3.64
CA SER A 173 13.27 44.81 -4.27
C SER A 173 14.00 43.46 -4.24
N ASN A 174 15.12 43.34 -3.52
CA ASN A 174 16.01 42.17 -3.46
C ASN A 174 16.50 41.69 -4.85
N ARG A 175 16.76 42.63 -5.77
CA ARG A 175 17.25 42.37 -7.13
C ARG A 175 18.72 42.76 -7.27
N ILE A 176 19.58 42.11 -6.48
CA ILE A 176 21.00 42.47 -6.36
C ILE A 176 21.74 42.43 -7.71
N LYS A 177 21.45 41.45 -8.58
CA LYS A 177 22.03 41.38 -9.94
C LYS A 177 21.73 42.62 -10.78
N ASN A 178 20.49 43.11 -10.72
CA ASN A 178 20.09 44.33 -11.43
C ASN A 178 20.67 45.58 -10.78
N ALA A 179 20.78 45.60 -9.45
CA ALA A 179 21.43 46.68 -8.71
C ALA A 179 22.91 46.82 -9.12
N ARG A 180 23.64 45.70 -9.21
CA ARG A 180 25.02 45.66 -9.72
C ARG A 180 25.12 46.18 -11.16
N TYR A 181 24.27 45.69 -12.05
CA TYR A 181 24.28 46.11 -13.46
C TYR A 181 24.02 47.61 -13.65
N GLU A 182 23.13 48.21 -12.85
CA GLU A 182 22.90 49.65 -12.89
C GLU A 182 24.05 50.45 -12.26
N LEU A 183 24.66 49.93 -11.19
CA LEU A 183 25.81 50.56 -10.53
C LEU A 183 27.05 50.61 -11.43
N ASP A 184 27.27 49.59 -12.26
CA ASP A 184 28.38 49.49 -13.24
C ASP A 184 28.38 50.62 -14.29
N LYS A 185 27.23 51.29 -14.50
CA LYS A 185 27.12 52.41 -15.43
C LYS A 185 27.65 53.72 -14.84
N VAL A 186 27.74 53.81 -13.51
CA VAL A 186 28.08 55.05 -12.79
C VAL A 186 29.53 55.50 -13.03
N PRO A 187 30.56 54.62 -13.02
CA PRO A 187 31.93 55.00 -13.38
C PRO A 187 32.04 55.68 -14.76
N GLY A 188 31.30 55.18 -15.76
CA GLY A 188 31.30 55.78 -17.10
C GLY A 188 30.78 57.22 -17.15
N TYR A 189 29.87 57.60 -16.25
CA TYR A 189 29.44 59.00 -16.13
C TYR A 189 30.49 59.89 -15.48
N PHE A 190 31.24 59.38 -14.49
CA PHE A 190 32.38 60.10 -13.90
C PHE A 190 33.51 60.29 -14.93
N GLU A 191 33.85 59.25 -15.69
CA GLU A 191 34.84 59.33 -16.78
C GLU A 191 34.42 60.34 -17.87
N GLU A 192 33.12 60.39 -18.20
CA GLU A 192 32.60 61.37 -19.15
C GLU A 192 32.72 62.82 -18.62
N ILE A 193 32.46 63.03 -17.32
CA ILE A 193 32.64 64.33 -16.67
C ILE A 193 34.12 64.75 -16.74
N ASP A 194 35.05 63.87 -16.37
CA ASP A 194 36.48 64.17 -16.34
C ASP A 194 37.03 64.45 -17.75
N ARG A 195 36.60 63.67 -18.74
CA ARG A 195 37.02 63.83 -20.13
C ARG A 195 36.51 65.12 -20.78
N MET A 196 35.25 65.50 -20.51
CA MET A 196 34.59 66.61 -21.20
C MET A 196 34.73 67.95 -20.47
N TYR A 197 34.91 67.92 -19.14
CA TYR A 197 34.87 69.10 -18.28
C TYR A 197 36.07 69.19 -17.32
N GLY A 198 37.07 68.31 -17.47
CA GLY A 198 38.30 68.35 -16.69
C GLY A 198 38.97 69.72 -16.72
N GLY A 199 39.35 70.24 -15.55
CA GLY A 199 39.94 71.57 -15.38
C GLY A 199 38.96 72.75 -15.43
N GLN A 200 37.67 72.52 -15.73
CA GLN A 200 36.64 73.58 -15.78
C GLN A 200 35.89 73.79 -14.45
N PHE A 201 36.09 72.90 -13.49
CA PHE A 201 35.54 72.99 -12.13
C PHE A 201 36.50 72.32 -11.14
N SER A 202 36.37 72.65 -9.85
CA SER A 202 37.11 71.95 -8.80
C SER A 202 36.41 70.65 -8.43
N THR A 203 37.17 69.55 -8.33
CA THR A 203 36.68 68.28 -7.78
C THR A 203 36.34 68.37 -6.30
N ASP A 204 36.82 69.40 -5.61
CA ASP A 204 36.43 69.74 -4.22
C ASP A 204 35.09 70.48 -4.14
N ASN A 205 34.38 70.63 -5.27
CA ASN A 205 33.04 71.18 -5.25
C ASN A 205 32.10 70.29 -4.42
N PRO A 206 31.32 70.86 -3.48
CA PRO A 206 30.52 70.08 -2.54
C PRO A 206 29.46 69.20 -3.22
N ASP A 207 28.88 69.64 -4.35
CA ASP A 207 27.88 68.85 -5.09
C ASP A 207 28.52 67.62 -5.77
N TYR A 208 29.76 67.76 -6.25
CA TYR A 208 30.51 66.65 -6.87
C TYR A 208 30.96 65.64 -5.81
N GLN A 209 31.51 66.11 -4.68
CA GLN A 209 31.90 65.24 -3.56
C GLN A 209 30.70 64.51 -2.94
N ALA A 210 29.54 65.17 -2.81
CA ALA A 210 28.33 64.54 -2.28
C ALA A 210 27.88 63.34 -3.15
N VAL A 211 27.96 63.47 -4.48
CA VAL A 211 27.62 62.38 -5.40
C VAL A 211 28.66 61.26 -5.37
N GLN A 212 29.95 61.58 -5.24
CA GLN A 212 31.00 60.56 -5.06
C GLN A 212 30.83 59.78 -3.75
N GLN A 213 30.56 60.48 -2.65
CA GLN A 213 30.29 59.85 -1.36
C GLN A 213 29.06 58.95 -1.44
N ARG A 214 27.97 59.42 -2.06
CA ARG A 214 26.76 58.62 -2.25
C ARG A 214 27.01 57.39 -3.12
N TYR A 215 27.81 57.50 -4.18
CA TYR A 215 28.21 56.36 -4.99
C TYR A 215 28.93 55.31 -4.15
N ALA A 216 29.90 55.72 -3.31
CA ALA A 216 30.61 54.81 -2.41
C ALA A 216 29.66 54.14 -1.38
N GLU A 217 28.72 54.90 -0.81
CA GLU A 217 27.70 54.35 0.11
C GLU A 217 26.78 53.33 -0.57
N VAL A 218 26.29 53.63 -1.78
CA VAL A 218 25.44 52.73 -2.55
C VAL A 218 26.22 51.50 -3.02
N GLN A 219 27.49 51.66 -3.39
CA GLN A 219 28.36 50.54 -3.73
C GLN A 219 28.53 49.58 -2.54
N ALA A 220 28.82 50.11 -1.35
CA ALA A 220 28.91 49.28 -0.13
C ALA A 220 27.60 48.54 0.17
N LYS A 221 26.43 49.17 -0.05
CA LYS A 221 25.12 48.50 0.10
C LYS A 221 24.91 47.37 -0.93
N VAL A 222 25.36 47.56 -2.17
CA VAL A 222 25.28 46.52 -3.21
C VAL A 222 26.20 45.34 -2.90
N GLU A 223 27.41 45.61 -2.41
CA GLU A 223 28.37 44.60 -1.99
C GLU A 223 27.83 43.79 -0.80
N ALA A 224 27.39 44.46 0.26
CA ALA A 224 26.79 43.80 1.43
C ALA A 224 25.52 42.99 1.09
N GLY A 225 24.66 43.50 0.21
CA GLY A 225 23.48 42.79 -0.27
C GLY A 225 23.84 41.52 -1.07
N ALA A 226 24.93 41.56 -1.83
CA ALA A 226 25.40 40.40 -2.57
C ALA A 226 26.09 39.35 -1.69
N GLU A 227 26.82 39.77 -0.67
CA GLU A 227 27.36 38.85 0.34
C GLU A 227 26.23 38.16 1.11
N ALA A 228 25.18 38.90 1.50
CA ALA A 228 24.00 38.33 2.14
C ALA A 228 23.23 37.35 1.22
N GLU A 229 23.08 37.67 -0.07
CA GLU A 229 22.47 36.76 -1.05
C GLU A 229 23.32 35.48 -1.24
N ALA A 230 24.64 35.63 -1.34
CA ALA A 230 25.56 34.49 -1.47
C ALA A 230 25.54 33.59 -0.22
N GLN A 231 25.52 34.18 0.97
CA GLN A 231 25.41 33.45 2.23
C GLN A 231 24.07 32.74 2.34
N ALA A 232 22.95 33.40 2.00
CA ALA A 232 21.63 32.77 1.99
C ALA A 232 21.54 31.60 0.99
N GLN A 233 22.17 31.73 -0.18
CA GLN A 233 22.27 30.62 -1.15
C GLN A 233 23.13 29.46 -0.62
N ALA A 234 24.25 29.76 0.05
CA ALA A 234 25.11 28.74 0.65
C ALA A 234 24.41 27.99 1.80
N ASP A 235 23.66 28.71 2.64
CA ASP A 235 22.89 28.12 3.74
C ASP A 235 21.70 27.30 3.22
N ALA A 236 21.02 27.77 2.16
CA ALA A 236 19.97 27.01 1.48
C ALA A 236 20.52 25.72 0.85
N ALA A 237 21.70 25.76 0.21
CA ALA A 237 22.33 24.57 -0.35
C ALA A 237 22.73 23.55 0.74
N LYS A 238 23.27 24.01 1.87
CA LYS A 238 23.57 23.14 3.02
C LYS A 238 22.31 22.53 3.62
N ALA A 239 21.23 23.29 3.73
CA ALA A 239 19.95 22.80 4.22
C ALA A 239 19.35 21.76 3.26
N GLU A 240 19.43 21.98 1.95
CA GLU A 240 18.99 21.02 0.94
C GLU A 240 19.78 19.70 1.01
N GLU A 241 21.10 19.78 1.18
CA GLU A 241 21.96 18.59 1.28
C GLU A 241 21.73 17.81 2.58
N ALA A 242 21.53 18.51 3.70
CA ALA A 242 21.10 17.89 4.96
C ALA A 242 19.73 17.20 4.83
N ASN A 243 18.77 17.84 4.17
CA ASN A 243 17.45 17.26 3.92
C ASN A 243 17.53 16.01 3.03
N LYS A 244 18.35 16.02 1.97
CA LYS A 244 18.60 14.85 1.12
C LYS A 244 19.23 13.69 1.88
N ALA A 245 20.23 13.98 2.74
CA ALA A 245 20.89 12.94 3.53
C ALA A 245 19.91 12.27 4.51
N MET A 246 19.10 13.07 5.20
CA MET A 246 18.07 12.58 6.11
C MET A 246 16.96 11.81 5.38
N ALA A 247 16.50 12.31 4.23
CA ALA A 247 15.52 11.61 3.40
C ALA A 247 16.03 10.24 2.95
N LYS A 248 17.30 10.17 2.51
CA LYS A 248 17.94 8.92 2.14
C LYS A 248 17.96 7.90 3.28
N GLU A 249 18.28 8.34 4.51
CA GLU A 249 18.26 7.45 5.67
C GLU A 249 16.88 6.82 5.89
N TRP A 250 15.82 7.63 5.83
CA TRP A 250 14.45 7.14 5.98
C TRP A 250 14.01 6.24 4.84
N ILE A 251 14.32 6.59 3.59
CA ILE A 251 14.03 5.76 2.42
C ILE A 251 14.71 4.39 2.56
N ASP A 252 15.98 4.36 2.95
CA ASP A 252 16.72 3.11 3.15
C ASP A 252 16.09 2.26 4.27
N ARG A 253 15.62 2.89 5.36
CA ARG A 253 14.91 2.21 6.46
C ARG A 253 13.56 1.64 6.03
N PHE A 254 12.79 2.38 5.24
CA PHE A 254 11.49 1.93 4.71
C PHE A 254 11.65 0.82 3.67
N GLY A 255 12.68 0.90 2.83
CA GLY A 255 12.98 -0.06 1.76
C GLY A 255 13.23 -1.50 2.24
N HIS A 256 13.40 -1.72 3.54
CA HIS A 256 13.44 -3.06 4.14
C HIS A 256 12.07 -3.75 4.18
N TYR A 257 10.97 -3.00 4.19
CA TYR A 257 9.63 -3.53 4.49
C TYR A 257 8.64 -3.45 3.33
N ILE A 258 8.95 -2.70 2.27
CA ILE A 258 8.10 -2.52 1.08
C ILE A 258 8.57 -3.35 -0.11
N SER A 259 7.64 -3.71 -1.02
CA SER A 259 7.94 -4.61 -2.14
C SER A 259 8.82 -3.98 -3.22
N ALA A 260 9.58 -4.85 -3.87
CA ALA A 260 10.68 -4.60 -4.80
C ALA A 260 10.38 -3.81 -6.10
N SER A 261 9.21 -3.18 -6.25
CA SER A 261 8.86 -2.51 -7.52
C SER A 261 9.74 -1.28 -7.84
N TYR A 262 10.54 -0.80 -6.88
CA TYR A 262 11.45 0.35 -7.02
C TYR A 262 12.79 0.17 -6.28
N LEU A 263 13.46 -0.98 -6.43
CA LEU A 263 14.66 -1.35 -5.63
C LEU A 263 15.83 -0.34 -5.71
N PRO A 264 16.23 0.28 -4.59
CA PRO A 264 17.59 0.80 -4.39
C PRO A 264 18.56 -0.35 -4.01
N PRO A 265 19.89 -0.16 -4.10
CA PRO A 265 20.86 -1.13 -3.62
C PRO A 265 20.71 -1.39 -2.10
N GLY A 266 20.62 -2.66 -1.67
CA GLY A 266 20.61 -3.05 -0.24
C GLY A 266 19.30 -3.63 0.32
N HIS A 267 18.34 -3.97 -0.54
CA HIS A 267 17.08 -4.61 -0.16
C HIS A 267 17.28 -5.94 0.59
N LYS A 268 16.43 -6.17 1.60
CA LYS A 268 16.43 -7.33 2.50
C LYS A 268 15.13 -8.11 2.34
N PRO A 269 15.08 -9.11 1.44
CA PRO A 269 13.84 -9.83 1.12
C PRO A 269 13.27 -10.60 2.33
N ASP A 270 14.08 -10.86 3.35
CA ASP A 270 13.68 -11.47 4.62
C ASP A 270 12.91 -10.54 5.55
N LYS A 271 12.89 -9.23 5.27
CA LYS A 271 12.18 -8.20 6.05
C LYS A 271 10.98 -7.60 5.32
N GLU A 272 10.69 -8.06 4.11
CA GLU A 272 9.54 -7.58 3.35
C GLU A 272 8.22 -7.92 4.06
N LEU A 273 7.28 -6.97 4.07
CA LEU A 273 5.92 -7.23 4.54
C LEU A 273 5.20 -8.12 3.54
N ILE A 274 5.15 -9.41 3.84
CA ILE A 274 4.41 -10.40 3.07
C ILE A 274 3.01 -10.55 3.66
N PHE A 275 1.99 -10.50 2.79
CA PHE A 275 0.59 -10.61 3.19
C PHE A 275 0.22 -12.05 3.59
N PRO A 276 -0.38 -12.27 4.77
CA PRO A 276 -0.62 -13.61 5.32
C PRO A 276 -1.74 -14.40 4.62
N GLY A 277 -2.55 -13.77 3.76
CA GLY A 277 -3.75 -14.41 3.16
C GLY A 277 -3.52 -15.71 2.40
N THR A 278 -2.29 -16.00 1.95
CA THR A 278 -1.90 -17.26 1.31
C THR A 278 -0.67 -17.91 1.97
N ALA A 279 -0.25 -17.39 3.12
CA ALA A 279 0.94 -17.85 3.80
C ALA A 279 0.74 -19.22 4.47
N ASP A 280 1.83 -19.94 4.61
CA ASP A 280 1.92 -21.08 5.52
C ASP A 280 1.69 -20.59 6.96
N PRO A 281 0.75 -21.16 7.73
CA PRO A 281 0.50 -20.78 9.13
C PRO A 281 1.78 -20.70 9.98
N GLU A 282 2.76 -21.57 9.74
CA GLU A 282 4.03 -21.56 10.48
C GLU A 282 4.87 -20.29 10.24
N LYS A 283 4.64 -19.57 9.14
CA LYS A 283 5.33 -18.32 8.80
C LYS A 283 4.63 -17.08 9.35
N ILE A 284 3.37 -17.19 9.76
CA ILE A 284 2.57 -16.05 10.23
C ILE A 284 3.20 -15.37 11.46
N PRO A 285 3.74 -16.09 12.47
CA PRO A 285 4.43 -15.44 13.59
C PRO A 285 5.64 -14.60 13.18
N GLN A 286 6.41 -15.07 12.18
CA GLN A 286 7.53 -14.30 11.64
C GLN A 286 7.04 -13.04 10.91
N MET A 287 5.98 -13.16 10.12
CA MET A 287 5.37 -12.02 9.43
C MET A 287 4.86 -10.98 10.43
N GLN A 288 4.21 -11.42 11.52
CA GLN A 288 3.72 -10.51 12.56
C GLN A 288 4.87 -9.75 13.21
N LYS A 289 6.00 -10.42 13.47
CA LYS A 289 7.20 -9.76 13.99
C LYS A 289 7.72 -8.67 13.05
N ILE A 290 7.77 -8.95 11.75
CA ILE A 290 8.19 -7.96 10.74
C ILE A 290 7.22 -6.77 10.70
N TYR A 291 5.90 -7.02 10.80
CA TYR A 291 4.89 -5.97 10.91
C TYR A 291 5.11 -5.06 12.12
N GLU A 292 5.36 -5.62 13.31
CA GLU A 292 5.64 -4.81 14.50
C GLU A 292 6.94 -4.00 14.38
N GLU A 293 7.99 -4.58 13.77
CA GLU A 293 9.23 -3.85 13.46
C GLU A 293 8.98 -2.67 12.50
N ALA A 294 8.24 -2.90 11.41
CA ALA A 294 7.90 -1.88 10.42
C ALA A 294 7.04 -0.76 11.01
N LYS A 295 6.06 -1.11 11.85
CA LYS A 295 5.19 -0.17 12.56
C LYS A 295 5.98 0.72 13.52
N ALA A 296 6.95 0.16 14.24
CA ALA A 296 7.84 0.93 15.10
C ALA A 296 8.68 1.93 14.30
N VAL A 297 9.24 1.52 13.16
CA VAL A 297 10.00 2.41 12.25
C VAL A 297 9.13 3.55 11.73
N TYR A 298 7.88 3.28 11.34
CA TYR A 298 6.95 4.31 10.89
C TYR A 298 6.60 5.31 12.00
N ALA A 299 6.38 4.83 13.23
CA ALA A 299 6.11 5.70 14.38
C ALA A 299 7.31 6.59 14.75
N GLU A 300 8.54 6.11 14.54
CA GLU A 300 9.75 6.94 14.69
C GLU A 300 9.82 8.04 13.62
N TYR A 301 9.46 7.73 12.38
CA TYR A 301 9.39 8.72 11.30
C TYR A 301 8.36 9.83 11.61
N GLU A 302 7.17 9.47 12.09
CA GLU A 302 6.15 10.46 12.47
C GLU A 302 6.64 11.38 13.59
N LYS A 303 7.40 10.84 14.56
CA LYS A 303 7.98 11.62 15.66
C LYS A 303 9.14 12.53 15.22
N ALA A 304 9.83 12.18 14.13
CA ALA A 304 10.94 12.98 13.62
C ALA A 304 10.50 14.37 13.13
N GLY A 305 9.20 14.58 12.91
CA GLY A 305 8.63 15.92 12.73
C GLY A 305 9.17 16.66 11.52
N LEU A 306 9.42 15.95 10.42
CA LEU A 306 9.91 16.54 9.17
C LEU A 306 8.91 17.58 8.68
N ALA A 307 9.36 18.83 8.55
CA ALA A 307 8.50 19.93 8.13
C ALA A 307 7.96 19.66 6.71
N SER A 308 6.63 19.57 6.58
CA SER A 308 5.93 19.09 5.38
C SER A 308 6.14 19.91 4.11
N SER A 309 6.79 21.08 4.18
CA SER A 309 7.06 21.94 3.02
C SER A 309 8.32 21.56 2.23
N ASP A 310 9.25 20.80 2.83
CA ASP A 310 10.59 20.57 2.25
C ASP A 310 10.98 19.08 2.21
N ILE A 311 10.01 18.18 2.38
CA ILE A 311 10.24 16.74 2.28
C ILE A 311 10.44 16.36 0.81
N PRO A 312 11.55 15.69 0.45
CA PRO A 312 11.74 15.15 -0.89
C PRO A 312 10.61 14.20 -1.30
N TRP A 313 10.18 14.27 -2.57
CA TRP A 313 9.04 13.49 -3.09
C TRP A 313 9.23 11.97 -2.92
N ASP A 314 10.46 11.49 -3.07
CA ASP A 314 10.82 10.08 -2.88
C ASP A 314 10.60 9.61 -1.44
N LEU A 315 10.93 10.44 -0.45
CA LEU A 315 10.62 10.15 0.96
C LEU A 315 9.10 10.17 1.21
N GLU A 316 8.39 11.14 0.66
CA GLU A 316 6.93 11.21 0.77
C GLU A 316 6.26 9.95 0.19
N GLN A 317 6.73 9.50 -0.98
CA GLN A 317 6.24 8.28 -1.62
C GLN A 317 6.58 7.03 -0.79
N ALA A 318 7.81 6.90 -0.32
CA ALA A 318 8.22 5.75 0.50
C ALA A 318 7.42 5.68 1.82
N ALA A 319 7.12 6.81 2.45
CA ALA A 319 6.27 6.88 3.63
C ALA A 319 4.82 6.48 3.32
N LYS A 320 4.27 6.89 2.18
CA LYS A 320 2.93 6.46 1.71
C LYS A 320 2.88 4.97 1.43
N ASP A 321 3.91 4.43 0.78
CA ASP A 321 3.99 3.01 0.44
C ASP A 321 4.09 2.15 1.70
N LEU A 322 4.91 2.55 2.68
CA LEU A 322 5.00 1.84 3.96
C LEU A 322 3.69 1.91 4.75
N LYS A 323 3.05 3.09 4.81
CA LYS A 323 1.74 3.22 5.46
C LYS A 323 0.70 2.31 4.82
N TYR A 324 0.62 2.31 3.50
CA TYR A 324 -0.29 1.43 2.76
C TYR A 324 0.00 -0.05 3.01
N ALA A 325 1.28 -0.43 3.05
CA ALA A 325 1.70 -1.80 3.36
C ALA A 325 1.27 -2.22 4.78
N LEU A 326 1.43 -1.34 5.78
CA LEU A 326 1.01 -1.59 7.16
C LEU A 326 -0.52 -1.77 7.26
N GLU A 327 -1.31 -0.87 6.65
CA GLU A 327 -2.78 -0.95 6.64
C GLU A 327 -3.27 -2.20 5.91
N SER A 328 -2.67 -2.52 4.77
CA SER A 328 -2.99 -3.71 3.97
C SER A 328 -2.62 -5.00 4.70
N TYR A 329 -1.49 -5.02 5.41
CA TYR A 329 -1.09 -6.15 6.24
C TYR A 329 -2.11 -6.43 7.35
N GLU A 330 -2.51 -5.40 8.10
CA GLU A 330 -3.46 -5.57 9.20
C GLU A 330 -4.81 -6.12 8.73
N SER A 331 -5.34 -5.57 7.63
CA SER A 331 -6.57 -6.08 7.02
C SER A 331 -6.42 -7.53 6.53
N SER A 332 -5.30 -7.85 5.87
CA SER A 332 -5.02 -9.21 5.38
C SER A 332 -4.85 -10.20 6.54
N TYR A 333 -4.18 -9.79 7.62
CA TYR A 333 -3.99 -10.60 8.82
C TYR A 333 -5.31 -10.94 9.49
N GLN A 334 -6.17 -9.94 9.72
CA GLN A 334 -7.50 -10.16 10.30
C GLN A 334 -8.34 -11.11 9.43
N SER A 335 -8.36 -10.88 8.12
CA SER A 335 -9.09 -11.75 7.17
C SER A 335 -8.59 -13.19 7.19
N ALA A 336 -7.26 -13.39 7.23
CA ALA A 336 -6.65 -14.71 7.34
C ALA A 336 -7.03 -15.42 8.65
N MET A 337 -6.95 -14.71 9.78
CA MET A 337 -7.31 -15.26 11.09
C MET A 337 -8.78 -15.66 11.17
N ASP A 338 -9.67 -14.80 10.66
CA ASP A 338 -11.09 -15.12 10.59
C ASP A 338 -11.38 -16.30 9.65
N GLY A 339 -10.63 -16.43 8.56
CA GLY A 339 -10.67 -17.57 7.66
C GLY A 339 -10.32 -18.87 8.36
N TYR A 340 -9.16 -18.94 9.01
CA TYR A 340 -8.73 -20.15 9.73
C TYR A 340 -9.68 -20.52 10.87
N ALA A 341 -10.17 -19.52 11.62
CA ALA A 341 -11.11 -19.76 12.71
C ALA A 341 -12.43 -20.34 12.19
N ARG A 342 -12.96 -19.77 11.10
CA ARG A 342 -14.20 -20.23 10.47
C ARG A 342 -14.08 -21.64 9.91
N ASP A 343 -12.95 -21.97 9.28
CA ASP A 343 -12.71 -23.30 8.71
C ASP A 343 -12.59 -24.38 9.79
N ALA A 344 -11.91 -24.07 10.90
CA ALA A 344 -11.82 -24.94 12.06
C ALA A 344 -13.19 -25.14 12.72
N GLU A 345 -13.93 -24.06 12.97
CA GLU A 345 -15.27 -24.11 13.56
C GLU A 345 -16.23 -24.93 12.71
N SER A 346 -16.30 -24.65 11.41
CA SER A 346 -17.14 -25.38 10.46
C SER A 346 -16.82 -26.87 10.44
N SER A 347 -15.52 -27.23 10.42
CA SER A 347 -15.11 -28.65 10.40
C SER A 347 -15.48 -29.39 11.69
N VAL A 348 -15.32 -28.73 12.83
CA VAL A 348 -15.65 -29.26 14.16
C VAL A 348 -17.17 -29.39 14.34
N ASP A 349 -17.93 -28.37 13.97
CA ASP A 349 -19.40 -28.38 14.14
C ASP A 349 -20.05 -29.42 13.23
N GLN A 350 -19.62 -29.52 11.97
CA GLN A 350 -20.08 -30.60 11.10
C GLN A 350 -19.76 -32.00 11.65
N ALA A 351 -18.66 -32.15 12.40
CA ALA A 351 -18.28 -33.44 13.00
C ALA A 351 -19.16 -33.77 14.21
N LEU A 352 -19.43 -32.78 15.06
CA LEU A 352 -20.38 -32.91 16.15
C LEU A 352 -21.80 -33.19 15.64
N ASP A 353 -22.28 -32.48 14.63
CA ASP A 353 -23.60 -32.70 14.03
C ASP A 353 -23.73 -34.11 13.45
N PHE A 354 -22.67 -34.59 12.78
CA PHE A 354 -22.63 -35.94 12.27
C PHE A 354 -22.69 -36.98 13.39
N LEU A 355 -21.96 -36.78 14.49
CA LEU A 355 -21.99 -37.65 15.66
C LEU A 355 -23.29 -37.52 16.47
N ALA A 356 -24.00 -36.39 16.38
CA ALA A 356 -25.25 -36.16 17.09
C ALA A 356 -26.45 -36.88 16.48
N ARG A 357 -26.28 -37.55 15.34
CA ARG A 357 -27.34 -38.38 14.74
C ARG A 357 -27.71 -39.54 15.66
N THR A 358 -29.01 -39.74 15.89
CA THR A 358 -29.57 -40.75 16.80
C THR A 358 -30.44 -41.79 16.10
N ASP A 359 -30.49 -41.81 14.77
CA ASP A 359 -31.30 -42.77 13.99
C ASP A 359 -30.91 -44.24 14.23
N TRP A 360 -29.70 -44.47 14.74
CA TRP A 360 -29.19 -45.79 15.11
C TRP A 360 -29.62 -46.27 16.52
N GLU A 361 -30.16 -45.39 17.36
CA GLU A 361 -30.47 -45.73 18.76
C GLU A 361 -31.66 -46.67 18.87
N THR A 362 -32.64 -46.53 17.97
CA THR A 362 -33.87 -47.33 17.97
C THR A 362 -33.78 -48.63 17.18
N ASP A 363 -32.78 -48.76 16.29
CA ASP A 363 -32.50 -49.97 15.53
C ASP A 363 -31.26 -50.69 16.10
N PRO A 364 -31.41 -51.87 16.73
CA PRO A 364 -30.29 -52.60 17.33
C PRO A 364 -29.27 -53.11 16.31
N GLU A 365 -29.61 -53.17 15.02
CA GLU A 365 -28.70 -53.59 13.94
C GLU A 365 -28.04 -52.39 13.24
N ALA A 366 -28.56 -51.17 13.44
CA ALA A 366 -27.93 -49.96 12.92
C ALA A 366 -26.61 -49.66 13.65
N LEU A 367 -25.67 -49.05 12.96
CA LEU A 367 -24.37 -48.67 13.52
C LEU A 367 -24.31 -47.15 13.72
N PRO A 368 -23.82 -46.66 14.87
CA PRO A 368 -23.70 -45.23 15.08
C PRO A 368 -22.70 -44.57 14.11
N PRO A 369 -22.81 -43.27 13.84
CA PRO A 369 -21.83 -42.53 13.04
C PRO A 369 -20.43 -42.59 13.68
N MET A 370 -19.37 -42.71 12.88
CA MET A 370 -17.98 -42.62 13.35
C MET A 370 -17.18 -41.63 12.50
N ILE A 371 -16.27 -40.91 13.15
CA ILE A 371 -15.34 -40.00 12.46
C ILE A 371 -14.24 -40.84 11.80
N SER A 372 -14.01 -40.60 10.51
CA SER A 372 -12.88 -41.21 9.80
C SER A 372 -11.55 -40.61 10.28
N LYS A 373 -10.48 -41.39 10.15
CA LYS A 373 -9.12 -40.95 10.52
C LYS A 373 -8.75 -39.62 9.84
N ASP A 374 -8.91 -39.54 8.51
CA ASP A 374 -8.56 -38.35 7.73
C ASP A 374 -9.35 -37.11 8.17
N ARG A 375 -10.61 -37.29 8.58
CA ARG A 375 -11.44 -36.19 9.08
C ARG A 375 -10.96 -35.70 10.45
N MET A 376 -10.57 -36.62 11.34
CA MET A 376 -10.00 -36.24 12.64
C MET A 376 -8.65 -35.53 12.44
N GLU A 377 -7.77 -36.07 11.59
CA GLU A 377 -6.46 -35.46 11.28
C GLU A 377 -6.62 -34.06 10.68
N ARG A 378 -7.64 -33.83 9.84
CA ARG A 378 -7.98 -32.50 9.33
C ARG A 378 -8.39 -31.55 10.46
N ILE A 379 -9.25 -31.98 11.38
CA ILE A 379 -9.67 -31.16 12.54
C ILE A 379 -8.46 -30.82 13.41
N ASP A 380 -7.62 -31.81 13.70
CA ASP A 380 -6.39 -31.64 14.48
C ASP A 380 -5.45 -30.61 13.82
N GLY A 381 -5.25 -30.72 12.50
CA GLY A 381 -4.42 -29.79 11.73
C GLY A 381 -4.96 -28.36 11.74
N LEU A 382 -6.27 -28.16 11.57
CA LEU A 382 -6.89 -26.83 11.61
C LEU A 382 -6.76 -26.17 12.99
N ILE A 383 -6.99 -26.93 14.07
CA ILE A 383 -6.83 -26.42 15.44
C ILE A 383 -5.37 -26.14 15.74
N LYS A 384 -4.43 -26.98 15.27
CA LYS A 384 -2.99 -26.76 15.41
C LYS A 384 -2.55 -25.46 14.71
N ASN A 385 -3.05 -25.18 13.50
CA ASN A 385 -2.73 -23.93 12.81
C ASN A 385 -3.18 -22.72 13.63
N LEU A 386 -4.38 -22.76 14.22
CA LEU A 386 -4.84 -21.70 15.11
C LEU A 386 -3.99 -21.57 16.37
N ASP A 387 -3.54 -22.69 16.94
CA ASP A 387 -2.64 -22.71 18.11
C ASP A 387 -1.28 -22.05 17.83
N THR A 388 -0.83 -22.00 16.57
CA THR A 388 0.42 -21.32 16.19
C THR A 388 0.29 -19.80 16.06
N VAL A 389 -0.92 -19.28 15.83
CA VAL A 389 -1.15 -17.87 15.48
C VAL A 389 -1.94 -17.09 16.52
N LEU A 390 -2.82 -17.77 17.27
CA LEU A 390 -3.58 -17.16 18.35
C LEU A 390 -2.82 -17.23 19.68
N ALA A 391 -3.19 -16.35 20.61
CA ALA A 391 -2.68 -16.39 21.96
C ALA A 391 -3.07 -17.72 22.65
N PRO A 392 -2.21 -18.31 23.52
CA PRO A 392 -2.51 -19.56 24.21
C PRO A 392 -3.80 -19.55 25.05
N ASP A 393 -4.20 -18.37 25.54
CA ASP A 393 -5.41 -18.13 26.32
C ASP A 393 -6.58 -17.57 25.50
N ASP A 394 -6.49 -17.63 24.16
CA ASP A 394 -7.56 -17.16 23.28
C ASP A 394 -8.86 -17.97 23.50
N PRO A 395 -10.00 -17.29 23.77
CA PRO A 395 -11.25 -17.96 24.09
C PRO A 395 -11.83 -18.76 22.92
N LYS A 396 -11.58 -18.36 21.67
CA LYS A 396 -12.05 -19.11 20.49
C LYS A 396 -11.28 -20.42 20.37
N LEU A 397 -9.96 -20.38 20.55
CA LEU A 397 -9.12 -21.57 20.54
C LEU A 397 -9.50 -22.55 21.66
N ALA A 398 -9.74 -22.04 22.87
CA ALA A 398 -10.20 -22.86 23.99
C ALA A 398 -11.56 -23.54 23.71
N ALA A 399 -12.50 -22.82 23.11
CA ALA A 399 -13.80 -23.36 22.72
C ALA A 399 -13.68 -24.47 21.65
N LEU A 400 -12.83 -24.29 20.64
CA LEU A 400 -12.57 -25.29 19.61
C LEU A 400 -11.93 -26.56 20.18
N LYS A 401 -10.93 -26.43 21.07
CA LYS A 401 -10.31 -27.57 21.76
C LYS A 401 -11.32 -28.34 22.62
N ALA A 402 -12.24 -27.64 23.30
CA ALA A 402 -13.31 -28.28 24.06
C ALA A 402 -14.28 -29.06 23.17
N LYS A 403 -14.68 -28.49 22.02
CA LYS A 403 -15.51 -29.20 21.03
C LYS A 403 -14.78 -30.42 20.44
N GLN A 404 -13.50 -30.30 20.11
CA GLN A 404 -12.66 -31.41 19.64
C GLN A 404 -12.60 -32.56 20.67
N ALA A 405 -12.39 -32.24 21.95
CA ALA A 405 -12.42 -33.25 23.02
C ALA A 405 -13.77 -33.97 23.09
N LYS A 406 -14.88 -33.25 22.88
CA LYS A 406 -16.22 -33.85 22.80
C LYS A 406 -16.38 -34.79 21.60
N ILE A 407 -15.86 -34.43 20.42
CA ILE A 407 -15.85 -35.31 19.24
C ILE A 407 -15.10 -36.61 19.57
N VAL A 408 -13.90 -36.50 20.16
CA VAL A 408 -13.08 -37.67 20.52
C VAL A 408 -13.83 -38.57 21.50
N GLN A 409 -14.48 -38.00 22.52
CA GLN A 409 -15.26 -38.77 23.47
C GLN A 409 -16.43 -39.49 22.81
N GLN A 410 -17.27 -38.78 22.05
CA GLN A 410 -18.45 -39.36 21.39
C GLN A 410 -18.06 -40.42 20.35
N ASP A 411 -17.02 -40.19 19.56
CA ASP A 411 -16.51 -41.17 18.59
C ASP A 411 -16.01 -42.46 19.29
N GLN A 412 -15.34 -42.32 20.44
CA GLN A 412 -14.92 -43.49 21.24
C GLN A 412 -16.11 -44.27 21.80
N GLU A 413 -17.17 -43.58 22.25
CA GLU A 413 -18.40 -44.21 22.71
C GLU A 413 -19.08 -44.98 21.56
N HIS A 414 -19.21 -44.35 20.39
CA HIS A 414 -19.77 -44.99 19.20
C HIS A 414 -18.96 -46.21 18.75
N ARG A 415 -17.63 -46.14 18.80
CA ARG A 415 -16.76 -47.29 18.47
C ARG A 415 -16.95 -48.49 19.40
N LYS A 416 -17.28 -48.28 20.68
CA LYS A 416 -17.62 -49.38 21.60
C LYS A 416 -18.91 -50.07 21.16
N ILE A 417 -19.91 -49.28 20.78
CA ILE A 417 -21.19 -49.79 20.27
C ILE A 417 -20.98 -50.56 18.95
N TRP A 418 -20.11 -50.08 18.06
CA TRP A 418 -19.71 -50.84 16.87
C TRP A 418 -19.16 -52.22 17.23
N GLN A 419 -18.24 -52.29 18.20
CA GLN A 419 -17.67 -53.58 18.63
C GLN A 419 -18.73 -54.56 19.12
N GLU A 420 -19.75 -54.05 19.81
CA GLU A 420 -20.88 -54.84 20.33
C GLU A 420 -21.86 -55.29 19.24
N ARG A 421 -22.06 -54.48 18.18
CA ARG A 421 -23.05 -54.74 17.12
C ARG A 421 -22.49 -55.45 15.89
N VAL A 422 -21.21 -55.29 15.58
CA VAL A 422 -20.56 -55.94 14.43
C VAL A 422 -20.50 -57.46 14.64
N ARG A 423 -20.98 -58.21 13.65
CA ARG A 423 -21.10 -59.68 13.65
C ARG A 423 -20.66 -60.27 12.32
N VAL A 424 -20.21 -61.53 12.36
CA VAL A 424 -19.97 -62.31 11.13
C VAL A 424 -21.31 -62.65 10.51
N ARG A 425 -21.54 -62.23 9.27
CA ARG A 425 -22.76 -62.58 8.53
C ARG A 425 -22.82 -64.09 8.29
N PRO A 426 -24.01 -64.71 8.29
CA PRO A 426 -24.15 -66.14 8.06
C PRO A 426 -23.63 -66.53 6.67
N GLU A 427 -23.09 -67.75 6.56
CA GLU A 427 -22.68 -68.31 5.28
C GLU A 427 -23.93 -68.74 4.53
N ILE A 428 -24.14 -68.15 3.34
CA ILE A 428 -25.31 -68.42 2.50
C ILE A 428 -24.92 -68.95 1.12
N TYR A 429 -23.64 -68.86 0.75
CA TYR A 429 -23.14 -69.41 -0.51
C TYR A 429 -23.19 -70.94 -0.49
N LYS A 430 -23.73 -71.53 -1.58
CA LYS A 430 -23.87 -72.99 -1.73
C LYS A 430 -23.20 -73.55 -2.99
N GLY A 431 -22.35 -72.75 -3.65
CA GLY A 431 -21.64 -73.18 -4.84
C GLY A 431 -20.61 -74.27 -4.54
N SER A 432 -20.32 -75.11 -5.54
CA SER A 432 -19.36 -76.22 -5.39
C SER A 432 -17.91 -75.76 -5.16
N ASP A 433 -17.59 -74.50 -5.47
CA ASP A 433 -16.29 -73.86 -5.25
C ASP A 433 -16.19 -73.15 -3.89
N LEU A 434 -17.14 -73.36 -2.96
CA LEU A 434 -17.12 -72.77 -1.61
C LEU A 434 -15.79 -73.01 -0.87
N ALA A 435 -15.28 -74.26 -0.89
CA ALA A 435 -14.03 -74.61 -0.21
C ALA A 435 -12.83 -73.85 -0.79
N ASP A 436 -12.80 -73.62 -2.10
CA ASP A 436 -11.74 -72.86 -2.77
C ASP A 436 -11.78 -71.38 -2.38
N ILE A 437 -12.99 -70.81 -2.26
CA ILE A 437 -13.20 -69.43 -1.81
C ILE A 437 -12.74 -69.28 -0.36
N GLN A 438 -13.10 -70.21 0.53
CA GLN A 438 -12.69 -70.19 1.94
C GLN A 438 -11.17 -70.33 2.08
N ALA A 439 -10.55 -71.26 1.36
CA ALA A 439 -9.10 -71.43 1.35
C ALA A 439 -8.39 -70.15 0.83
N LYS A 440 -8.98 -69.48 -0.16
CA LYS A 440 -8.45 -68.20 -0.65
C LYS A 440 -8.59 -67.09 0.39
N ALA A 441 -9.73 -66.99 1.05
CA ALA A 441 -9.97 -66.01 2.12
C ALA A 441 -8.95 -66.17 3.26
N GLU A 442 -8.72 -67.42 3.69
CA GLU A 442 -7.69 -67.76 4.67
C GLU A 442 -6.29 -67.35 4.19
N SER A 443 -5.93 -67.65 2.94
CA SER A 443 -4.63 -67.28 2.37
C SER A 443 -4.42 -65.75 2.34
N ILE A 444 -5.44 -64.97 1.99
CA ILE A 444 -5.39 -63.50 1.98
C ILE A 444 -5.14 -62.99 3.41
N VAL A 445 -5.91 -63.46 4.38
CA VAL A 445 -5.76 -63.04 5.79
C VAL A 445 -4.40 -63.42 6.34
N LYS A 446 -3.92 -64.65 6.13
CA LYS A 446 -2.59 -65.07 6.61
C LYS A 446 -1.46 -64.22 6.02
N LYS A 447 -1.62 -63.76 4.76
CA LYS A 447 -0.66 -62.88 4.10
C LYS A 447 -0.70 -61.46 4.67
N GLU A 448 -1.88 -60.87 4.82
CA GLU A 448 -2.03 -59.46 5.23
C GLU A 448 -2.01 -59.25 6.76
N LYS A 449 -2.35 -60.29 7.54
CA LYS A 449 -2.40 -60.31 9.00
C LYS A 449 -1.62 -61.50 9.54
N PRO A 450 -0.28 -61.54 9.36
CA PRO A 450 0.53 -62.66 9.81
C PRO A 450 0.40 -62.86 11.33
N GLY A 451 0.20 -64.10 11.75
CA GLY A 451 0.05 -64.49 13.17
C GLY A 451 -1.35 -64.30 13.75
N ALA A 452 -2.34 -63.81 12.98
CA ALA A 452 -3.72 -63.77 13.44
C ALA A 452 -4.36 -65.17 13.40
N ALA A 453 -5.02 -65.57 14.48
CA ALA A 453 -5.80 -66.80 14.53
C ALA A 453 -7.15 -66.59 13.83
N ILE A 454 -7.50 -67.45 12.87
CA ILE A 454 -8.81 -67.38 12.21
C ILE A 454 -9.85 -68.07 13.10
N LEU A 455 -10.93 -67.37 13.41
CA LEU A 455 -12.02 -67.88 14.24
C LEU A 455 -13.17 -68.42 13.40
N ARG A 456 -13.51 -67.73 12.30
CA ARG A 456 -14.60 -68.12 11.38
C ARG A 456 -14.39 -67.49 10.01
N ILE A 457 -14.70 -68.25 8.96
CA ILE A 457 -14.84 -67.76 7.58
C ILE A 457 -16.29 -67.91 7.17
N SER A 458 -16.84 -66.94 6.45
CA SER A 458 -18.20 -66.96 5.95
C SER A 458 -18.29 -66.32 4.58
N VAL A 459 -18.77 -67.07 3.58
CA VAL A 459 -19.15 -66.50 2.27
C VAL A 459 -20.61 -66.06 2.33
N TYR A 460 -20.81 -64.77 2.63
CA TYR A 460 -22.11 -64.18 2.96
C TYR A 460 -22.89 -63.65 1.75
N LYS A 461 -22.40 -63.91 0.54
CA LYS A 461 -23.09 -63.63 -0.72
C LYS A 461 -23.55 -64.96 -1.32
N ASP A 462 -24.77 -65.01 -1.81
CA ASP A 462 -25.43 -66.20 -2.35
C ASP A 462 -24.95 -66.54 -3.77
N GLU A 463 -24.50 -65.55 -4.54
CA GLU A 463 -24.01 -65.74 -5.90
C GLU A 463 -22.75 -64.92 -6.23
N TRP A 464 -22.08 -65.34 -7.31
CA TRP A 464 -21.01 -64.56 -7.93
C TRP A 464 -21.62 -63.35 -8.63
N LYS A 465 -21.08 -62.16 -8.37
CA LYS A 465 -21.35 -60.98 -9.19
C LYS A 465 -20.40 -60.98 -10.39
N GLU A 466 -20.96 -60.93 -11.60
CA GLU A 466 -20.18 -60.82 -12.84
C GLU A 466 -20.21 -59.38 -13.36
N GLU A 467 -19.04 -58.87 -13.74
CA GLU A 467 -18.90 -57.58 -14.40
C GLU A 467 -18.11 -57.74 -15.69
N SER A 468 -18.56 -57.06 -16.74
CA SER A 468 -17.94 -57.06 -18.06
C SER A 468 -17.55 -55.63 -18.40
N VAL A 469 -16.25 -55.38 -18.51
CA VAL A 469 -15.69 -54.06 -18.79
C VAL A 469 -14.88 -54.10 -20.08
N ILE A 470 -15.09 -53.11 -20.94
CA ILE A 470 -14.17 -52.79 -22.03
C ILE A 470 -13.26 -51.69 -21.50
N GLU A 471 -11.99 -52.00 -21.28
CA GLU A 471 -11.01 -51.07 -20.74
C GLU A 471 -9.84 -50.92 -21.71
N SER A 472 -9.27 -49.72 -21.76
CA SER A 472 -8.02 -49.49 -22.47
C SER A 472 -6.85 -50.10 -21.71
N THR A 473 -5.99 -50.82 -22.41
CA THR A 473 -4.78 -51.43 -21.83
C THR A 473 -3.56 -50.51 -21.86
N ASP A 474 -3.69 -49.34 -22.47
CA ASP A 474 -2.68 -48.30 -22.58
C ASP A 474 -3.25 -46.93 -22.22
N THR A 475 -2.36 -45.98 -21.90
CA THR A 475 -2.73 -44.59 -21.59
C THR A 475 -3.13 -43.78 -22.83
N THR A 476 -2.88 -44.31 -24.02
CA THR A 476 -3.24 -43.71 -25.31
C THR A 476 -4.62 -44.15 -25.82
N ASN A 477 -5.30 -45.03 -25.08
CA ASN A 477 -6.58 -45.65 -25.43
C ASN A 477 -6.59 -46.33 -26.82
N THR A 478 -5.45 -46.83 -27.28
CA THR A 478 -5.27 -47.43 -28.61
C THR A 478 -5.43 -48.95 -28.62
N ALA A 479 -5.30 -49.61 -27.47
CA ALA A 479 -5.55 -51.03 -27.31
C ALA A 479 -6.68 -51.25 -26.28
N LEU A 480 -7.72 -51.97 -26.69
CA LEU A 480 -8.86 -52.32 -25.84
C LEU A 480 -8.76 -53.79 -25.40
N ARG A 481 -9.10 -54.05 -24.14
CA ARG A 481 -9.34 -55.39 -23.63
C ARG A 481 -10.76 -55.49 -23.11
N HIS A 482 -11.45 -56.55 -23.52
CA HIS A 482 -12.67 -57.00 -22.87
C HIS A 482 -12.29 -57.88 -21.68
N ARG A 483 -12.60 -57.45 -20.46
CA ARG A 483 -12.38 -58.21 -19.24
C ARG A 483 -13.72 -58.56 -18.61
N VAL A 484 -13.92 -59.85 -18.39
CA VAL A 484 -15.05 -60.36 -17.59
C VAL A 484 -14.51 -60.84 -16.26
N THR A 485 -15.01 -60.26 -15.17
CA THR A 485 -14.59 -60.58 -13.79
C THR A 485 -15.77 -61.17 -13.04
N ARG A 486 -15.55 -62.26 -12.32
CA ARG A 486 -16.47 -62.72 -11.28
C ARG A 486 -15.90 -62.38 -9.92
N MET A 487 -16.72 -61.79 -9.06
CA MET A 487 -16.36 -61.45 -7.70
C MET A 487 -17.40 -61.92 -6.69
N ILE A 488 -16.92 -62.26 -5.50
CA ILE A 488 -17.73 -62.63 -4.34
C ILE A 488 -17.05 -62.07 -3.09
N ASN A 489 -17.85 -61.77 -2.08
CA ASN A 489 -17.32 -61.28 -0.82
C ASN A 489 -17.40 -62.35 0.26
N ALA A 490 -16.36 -62.39 1.10
CA ALA A 490 -16.29 -63.24 2.27
C ALA A 490 -15.99 -62.37 3.51
N GLN A 491 -16.34 -62.89 4.68
CA GLN A 491 -15.96 -62.32 5.97
C GLN A 491 -15.10 -63.31 6.74
N VAL A 492 -14.01 -62.82 7.31
CA VAL A 492 -13.10 -63.62 8.14
C VAL A 492 -12.94 -62.95 9.50
N ALA A 493 -13.46 -63.60 10.54
CA ALA A 493 -13.19 -63.21 11.91
C ALA A 493 -11.82 -63.72 12.35
N THR A 494 -10.99 -62.83 12.90
CA THR A 494 -9.63 -63.14 13.35
C THR A 494 -9.37 -62.63 14.75
N LYS A 495 -8.52 -63.32 15.51
CA LYS A 495 -8.03 -62.89 16.82
C LYS A 495 -6.52 -62.70 16.80
N GLN A 496 -6.06 -61.54 17.25
CA GLN A 496 -4.64 -61.23 17.40
C GLN A 496 -4.46 -60.29 18.60
N ASN A 497 -3.49 -60.58 19.48
CA ASN A 497 -3.21 -59.76 20.67
C ASN A 497 -4.44 -59.45 21.54
N ASN A 498 -5.33 -60.44 21.69
CA ASN A 498 -6.61 -60.32 22.40
C ASN A 498 -7.64 -59.35 21.77
N GLU A 499 -7.37 -58.83 20.56
CA GLU A 499 -8.35 -58.10 19.76
C GLU A 499 -8.99 -59.04 18.72
N VAL A 500 -10.30 -58.91 18.53
CA VAL A 500 -11.04 -59.63 17.49
C VAL A 500 -11.47 -58.64 16.41
N MET A 501 -11.17 -59.00 15.16
CA MET A 501 -11.44 -58.22 13.96
C MET A 501 -12.32 -59.00 13.00
N LEU A 502 -13.31 -58.34 12.42
CA LEU A 502 -14.04 -58.79 11.24
C LEU A 502 -13.36 -58.22 10.00
N ASN A 503 -12.77 -59.07 9.16
CA ASN A 503 -12.18 -58.65 7.91
C ASN A 503 -13.17 -58.94 6.78
N THR A 504 -13.59 -57.91 6.04
CA THR A 504 -14.42 -58.08 4.84
C THR A 504 -13.50 -58.16 3.63
N LEU A 505 -13.56 -59.27 2.90
CA LEU A 505 -12.68 -59.57 1.78
C LEU A 505 -13.42 -59.46 0.46
N HIS A 506 -12.72 -58.94 -0.54
CA HIS A 506 -13.08 -59.07 -1.95
C HIS A 506 -12.29 -60.25 -2.54
N ILE A 507 -12.99 -61.18 -3.20
CA ILE A 507 -12.38 -62.33 -3.87
C ILE A 507 -12.90 -62.40 -5.30
N ALA A 508 -12.00 -62.53 -6.27
CA ALA A 508 -12.33 -62.49 -7.69
C ALA A 508 -11.53 -63.47 -8.54
N LYS A 509 -12.03 -63.71 -9.75
CA LYS A 509 -11.36 -64.42 -10.86
C LYS A 509 -11.78 -63.82 -12.19
N ASP A 510 -10.84 -63.77 -13.13
CA ASP A 510 -11.05 -63.21 -14.46
C ASP A 510 -11.26 -64.32 -15.48
N LYS A 511 -12.11 -64.07 -16.47
CA LYS A 511 -12.30 -64.99 -17.58
C LYS A 511 -11.07 -64.97 -18.48
N GLN A 512 -10.54 -66.15 -18.80
CA GLN A 512 -9.38 -66.33 -19.66
C GLN A 512 -9.81 -66.50 -21.12
N SER A 513 -8.84 -66.35 -22.03
CA SER A 513 -9.08 -66.45 -23.49
C SER A 513 -9.51 -67.85 -23.94
N ASP A 514 -9.20 -68.88 -23.16
CA ASP A 514 -9.63 -70.27 -23.39
C ASP A 514 -11.08 -70.53 -22.90
N GLY A 515 -11.77 -69.50 -22.39
CA GLY A 515 -13.10 -69.60 -21.83
C GLY A 515 -13.15 -70.07 -20.38
N GLY A 516 -12.01 -70.47 -19.80
CA GLY A 516 -11.85 -70.83 -18.40
C GLY A 516 -11.82 -69.62 -17.47
N TRP A 517 -11.71 -69.88 -16.17
CA TRP A 517 -11.52 -68.84 -15.15
C TRP A 517 -10.11 -68.90 -14.57
N SER A 518 -9.53 -67.74 -14.31
CA SER A 518 -8.24 -67.62 -13.64
C SER A 518 -8.28 -68.17 -12.21
N LYS A 519 -7.09 -68.30 -11.61
CA LYS A 519 -6.97 -68.53 -10.17
C LYS A 519 -7.64 -67.38 -9.39
N LEU A 520 -8.14 -67.70 -8.20
CA LEU A 520 -8.71 -66.71 -7.29
C LEU A 520 -7.65 -65.72 -6.79
N TYR A 521 -7.99 -64.44 -6.82
CA TYR A 521 -7.24 -63.32 -6.23
C TYR A 521 -8.16 -62.47 -5.35
N GLY A 522 -7.61 -61.54 -4.58
CA GLY A 522 -8.39 -60.75 -3.63
C GLY A 522 -7.54 -60.00 -2.62
N HIS A 523 -8.20 -59.21 -1.77
CA HIS A 523 -7.60 -58.42 -0.69
C HIS A 523 -8.63 -58.14 0.41
N ILE A 524 -8.18 -57.71 1.59
CA ILE A 524 -9.05 -57.18 2.64
C ILE A 524 -9.52 -55.78 2.25
N MET A 525 -10.84 -55.56 2.14
CA MET A 525 -11.40 -54.24 1.83
C MET A 525 -11.43 -53.32 3.05
N HIS A 526 -11.87 -53.83 4.20
CA HIS A 526 -11.89 -53.13 5.48
C HIS A 526 -11.91 -54.13 6.64
N SER A 527 -11.51 -53.66 7.83
CA SER A 527 -11.50 -54.43 9.05
C SER A 527 -12.19 -53.67 10.18
N ASP A 528 -13.16 -54.30 10.83
CA ASP A 528 -13.91 -53.73 11.94
C ASP A 528 -13.58 -54.47 13.25
N LYS A 529 -13.39 -53.73 14.35
CA LYS A 529 -13.27 -54.35 15.67
C LYS A 529 -14.62 -54.95 16.06
N MET A 530 -14.62 -56.14 16.66
CA MET A 530 -15.82 -56.82 17.14
C MET A 530 -15.55 -57.57 18.44
N LEU A 531 -16.60 -57.94 19.17
CA LEU A 531 -16.49 -58.88 20.29
C LEU A 531 -16.33 -60.33 19.80
N GLU A 532 -15.56 -61.15 20.52
CA GLU A 532 -15.41 -62.58 20.21
C GLU A 532 -16.75 -63.33 20.28
N ALA A 533 -17.64 -62.93 21.21
CA ALA A 533 -18.98 -63.51 21.33
C ALA A 533 -19.85 -63.31 20.08
N ASN A 534 -19.50 -62.36 19.20
CA ASN A 534 -20.24 -62.05 17.98
C ASN A 534 -19.79 -62.90 16.77
N VAL A 535 -18.82 -63.78 16.93
CA VAL A 535 -18.31 -64.63 15.84
C VAL A 535 -19.35 -65.65 15.37
N ASN A 536 -20.17 -66.19 16.27
CA ASN A 536 -21.13 -67.26 16.00
C ASN A 536 -22.60 -66.86 16.24
N ARG A 537 -22.87 -65.57 16.43
CA ARG A 537 -24.23 -65.04 16.68
C ARG A 537 -24.99 -64.76 15.41
#